data_AF-A0A6B2TFB9-F1
#
_entry.id   AF-A0A6B2TFB9-F1
#
_cell.length_a   1.000
_cell.length_b   1.000
_cell.length_c   1.000
_cell.angle_alpha   90.00
_cell.angle_beta   90.00
_cell.angle_gamma   90.00
#
_symmetry.space_group_name_H-M   'P 1'
#
loop_
_entity.id
_entity.type
_entity.pdbx_description
1 polymer ?
#
loop_
_entity_poly.entity_id
_entity_poly.type
_entity_poly.pdbx_seq_one_letter_code
_entity_poly.pdbx_strand_id
1 'polypeptide(L)'
;RSCGAATPFQSHAWLSSWWRSYGSPGRLRVLLVRDGARLIAAAPLMRVDRPLPALKPLGGAISDFTDVLVDDACREEGTEALLAGLYALARTALIDFGEVRPGACV
;
A
#
# COMPACT_ATOMS: atom_id res chain seq x y z
N ARG A 1 17.12 -2.45 -0.61
CA ARG A 1 15.84 -1.99 -1.21
C ARG A 1 15.71 -2.72 -2.53
N SER A 2 14.83 -3.71 -2.63
CA SER A 2 14.62 -4.50 -3.88
C SER A 2 13.50 -3.95 -4.77
N CYS A 3 12.78 -2.92 -4.31
CA CYS A 3 11.83 -2.15 -5.11
C CYS A 3 12.48 -0.82 -5.51
N GLY A 4 12.80 -0.65 -6.78
CA GLY A 4 13.42 0.56 -7.32
C GLY A 4 12.48 1.77 -7.33
N ALA A 5 11.17 1.54 -7.37
CA ALA A 5 10.16 2.60 -7.31
C ALA A 5 9.92 3.15 -5.88
N ALA A 6 10.44 2.50 -4.83
CA ALA A 6 10.17 2.87 -3.45
C ALA A 6 10.69 4.27 -3.09
N THR A 7 9.81 5.12 -2.58
CA THR A 7 10.18 6.44 -2.06
C THR A 7 10.41 6.38 -0.53
N PRO A 8 11.02 7.41 0.09
CA PRO A 8 11.15 7.48 1.55
C PRO A 8 9.82 7.37 2.30
N PHE A 9 8.70 7.79 1.68
CA PHE A 9 7.36 7.74 2.27
C PHE A 9 6.83 6.31 2.45
N GLN A 10 7.37 5.32 1.74
CA GLN A 10 7.02 3.92 1.97
C GLN A 10 7.97 3.22 2.96
N SER A 11 8.89 3.95 3.60
CA SER A 11 9.74 3.36 4.63
C SER A 11 8.94 3.03 5.89
N HIS A 12 9.29 1.92 6.55
CA HIS A 12 8.63 1.50 7.78
C HIS A 12 8.63 2.61 8.86
N ALA A 13 9.76 3.30 9.04
CA ALA A 13 9.89 4.35 10.03
C ALA A 13 8.93 5.53 9.75
N TRP A 14 8.80 5.92 8.48
CA TRP A 14 7.88 6.97 8.07
C TRP A 14 6.42 6.54 8.25
N LEU A 15 6.04 5.37 7.72
CA LEU A 15 4.67 4.84 7.79
C LEU A 15 4.21 4.64 9.25
N SER A 16 5.12 4.15 10.10
CA SER A 16 4.84 3.95 11.53
C SER A 16 4.62 5.27 12.26
N SER A 17 5.47 6.26 11.99
CA SER A 17 5.35 7.59 12.59
C SER A 17 4.07 8.29 12.13
N TRP A 18 3.75 8.18 10.83
CA TRP A 18 2.51 8.69 10.27
C TRP A 18 1.29 8.05 10.93
N TRP A 19 1.24 6.71 11.00
CA TRP A 19 0.11 5.99 11.57
C TRP A 19 -0.11 6.34 13.05
N ARG A 20 0.96 6.46 13.82
CA ARG A 20 0.87 6.84 15.25
C ARG A 20 0.33 8.25 15.45
N SER A 21 0.60 9.16 14.50
CA SER A 21 0.24 10.57 14.62
C SER A 21 -1.15 10.88 14.04
N TYR A 22 -1.53 10.21 12.95
CA TYR A 22 -2.72 10.55 12.15
C TYR A 22 -3.69 9.38 11.94
N GLY A 23 -3.25 8.15 12.22
CA GLY A 23 -4.08 6.97 12.06
C GLY A 23 -5.18 6.88 13.11
N SER A 24 -6.20 6.06 12.85
CA SER A 24 -7.23 5.73 13.84
C SER A 24 -7.25 4.23 14.10
N PRO A 25 -7.31 3.78 15.37
CA PRO A 25 -7.41 2.37 15.71
C PRO A 25 -8.51 1.65 14.91
N GLY A 26 -8.22 0.40 14.49
CA GLY A 26 -9.14 -0.42 13.70
C GLY A 26 -9.15 -0.14 12.19
N ARG A 27 -8.54 0.94 11.71
CA ARG A 27 -8.53 1.30 10.28
C ARG A 27 -7.30 0.83 9.50
N LEU A 28 -6.23 0.41 10.17
CA LEU A 28 -4.99 -0.03 9.50
C LEU A 28 -5.22 -1.32 8.72
N ARG A 29 -4.76 -1.37 7.47
CA ARG A 29 -4.76 -2.55 6.60
C ARG A 29 -3.40 -2.67 5.91
N VAL A 30 -2.58 -3.61 6.36
CA VAL A 30 -1.28 -3.87 5.73
C VAL A 30 -1.38 -5.20 5.01
N LEU A 31 -1.36 -5.16 3.67
CA LEU A 31 -1.31 -6.35 2.85
C LEU A 31 0.15 -6.68 2.53
N LEU A 32 0.53 -7.94 2.74
CA LEU A 32 1.87 -8.44 2.47
C LEU A 32 1.77 -9.66 1.56
N VAL A 33 2.57 -9.69 0.50
CA VAL A 33 2.72 -10.85 -0.37
C VAL A 33 4.08 -11.47 -0.10
N ARG A 34 4.09 -12.77 0.18
CA ARG A 34 5.31 -13.51 0.49
C ARG A 34 5.48 -14.70 -0.43
N ASP A 35 6.71 -14.92 -0.85
CA ASP A 35 7.19 -16.19 -1.39
C ASP A 35 8.02 -16.88 -0.31
N GLY A 36 7.41 -17.86 0.36
CA GLY A 36 7.95 -18.46 1.58
C GLY A 36 8.24 -17.42 2.66
N ALA A 37 9.51 -17.27 3.04
CA ALA A 37 9.96 -16.28 4.01
C ALA A 37 10.21 -14.88 3.41
N ARG A 38 10.34 -14.77 2.09
CA ARG A 38 10.69 -13.54 1.39
C ARG A 38 9.46 -12.67 1.20
N LEU A 39 9.56 -11.39 1.54
CA LEU A 39 8.52 -10.40 1.21
C LEU A 39 8.75 -9.90 -0.21
N ILE A 40 7.80 -10.12 -1.11
CA ILE A 40 7.91 -9.77 -2.53
C ILE A 40 6.98 -8.62 -2.94
N ALA A 41 5.92 -8.35 -2.19
CA ALA A 41 5.12 -7.14 -2.34
C ALA A 41 4.45 -6.69 -1.04
N ALA A 42 4.10 -5.42 -0.92
CA ALA A 42 3.38 -4.86 0.20
C ALA A 42 2.51 -3.66 -0.20
N ALA A 43 1.31 -3.57 0.36
CA ALA A 43 0.45 -2.39 0.26
C ALA A 43 0.10 -1.88 1.66
N PRO A 44 0.69 -0.75 2.11
CA PRO A 44 0.31 -0.11 3.36
C PRO A 44 -0.93 0.76 3.14
N LEU A 45 -2.08 0.32 3.63
CA LEU A 45 -3.38 0.95 3.40
C LEU A 45 -4.11 1.27 4.71
N MET A 46 -5.05 2.20 4.62
CA MET A 46 -6.02 2.48 5.68
C MET A 46 -7.43 2.45 5.11
N ARG A 47 -8.38 2.03 5.94
CA ARG A 47 -9.81 2.07 5.61
C ARG A 47 -10.40 3.42 5.96
N VAL A 48 -11.22 3.94 5.05
CA VAL A 48 -12.08 5.11 5.25
C VAL A 48 -13.51 4.69 4.94
N ASP A 49 -14.51 5.15 5.70
CA ASP A 49 -15.91 4.73 5.55
C ASP A 49 -16.82 5.82 4.94
N ARG A 50 -16.28 7.01 4.64
CA ARG A 50 -17.05 8.17 4.15
C ARG A 50 -16.31 8.90 3.01
N PRO A 51 -17.03 9.38 1.97
CA PRO A 51 -18.48 9.23 1.75
C PRO A 51 -18.89 7.79 1.40
N LEU A 52 -17.95 6.98 0.90
CA LEU A 52 -18.11 5.54 0.64
C LEU A 52 -16.95 4.77 1.30
N PRO A 53 -17.10 3.46 1.57
CA PRO A 53 -16.00 2.61 2.00
C PRO A 53 -14.88 2.61 0.96
N ALA A 54 -13.65 2.91 1.40
CA ALA A 54 -12.46 2.92 0.56
C ALA A 54 -11.23 2.44 1.32
N LEU A 55 -10.29 1.83 0.60
CA LEU A 55 -8.92 1.59 1.01
C LEU A 55 -8.04 2.63 0.34
N LYS A 56 -7.32 3.40 1.14
CA LYS A 56 -6.40 4.44 0.69
C LYS A 56 -4.99 4.14 1.16
N PRO A 57 -3.94 4.53 0.43
CA PRO A 57 -2.57 4.41 0.92
C PRO A 57 -2.34 5.14 2.23
N LEU A 58 -1.54 4.53 3.11
CA LEU A 58 -1.02 5.23 4.29
C LEU A 58 -0.20 6.42 3.83
N GLY A 59 -0.50 7.58 4.41
CA GLY A 59 0.25 8.79 4.11
C GLY A 59 -0.34 9.70 3.05
N GLY A 60 -1.35 9.27 2.30
CA GLY A 60 -1.85 10.03 1.14
C GLY A 60 -2.43 11.42 1.43
N ALA A 61 -2.64 11.78 2.70
CA ALA A 61 -3.07 13.12 3.09
C ALA A 61 -1.92 14.14 3.22
N ILE A 62 -0.67 13.66 3.37
CA ILE A 62 0.50 14.54 3.61
C ILE A 62 1.74 14.15 2.80
N SER A 63 1.71 13.02 2.09
CA SER A 63 2.77 12.60 1.18
C SER A 63 2.42 12.98 -0.24
N ASP A 64 3.40 13.50 -0.97
CA ASP A 64 3.26 13.80 -2.39
C ASP A 64 3.05 12.52 -3.22
N PHE A 65 3.61 11.40 -2.77
CA PHE A 65 3.52 10.12 -3.48
C PHE A 65 3.25 8.97 -2.52
N THR A 66 2.24 8.17 -2.85
CA THR A 66 1.95 6.91 -2.20
C THR A 66 1.73 5.82 -3.24
N ASP A 67 2.22 4.62 -2.95
CA ASP A 67 2.22 3.53 -3.91
C ASP A 67 2.36 2.20 -3.17
N VAL A 68 2.07 1.11 -3.87
CA VAL A 68 2.44 -0.23 -3.43
C VAL A 68 3.93 -0.48 -3.64
N LEU A 69 4.47 -1.43 -2.89
CA LEU A 69 5.85 -1.89 -3.03
C LEU A 69 5.84 -3.25 -3.69
N VAL A 70 6.58 -3.43 -4.78
CA VAL A 70 6.80 -4.73 -5.43
C VAL A 70 8.30 -4.91 -5.66
N ASP A 71 8.82 -6.08 -5.32
CA ASP A 71 10.20 -6.46 -5.58
C ASP A 71 10.44 -6.55 -7.09
N ASP A 72 11.44 -5.83 -7.60
CA ASP A 72 11.70 -5.75 -9.04
C ASP A 72 12.03 -7.11 -9.66
N ALA A 73 12.61 -8.03 -8.88
CA ALA A 73 12.97 -9.36 -9.35
C ALA A 73 11.76 -10.32 -9.41
N CYS A 74 10.63 -9.95 -8.81
CA CYS A 74 9.39 -10.75 -8.78
C CYS A 74 8.20 -9.86 -9.17
N ARG A 75 8.40 -8.96 -10.14
CA ARG A 75 7.43 -7.90 -10.42
C ARG A 75 6.10 -8.46 -10.91
N GLU A 76 6.14 -9.46 -11.79
CA GLU A 76 4.93 -10.05 -12.37
C GLU A 76 4.16 -10.84 -11.31
N GLU A 77 4.80 -11.82 -10.66
CA GLU A 77 4.17 -12.67 -9.66
C GLU A 77 3.74 -11.87 -8.42
N GLY A 78 4.57 -10.91 -8.02
CA GLY A 78 4.29 -10.02 -6.91
C GLY A 78 3.10 -9.10 -7.19
N THR A 79 2.98 -8.57 -8.40
CA THR A 79 1.84 -7.72 -8.79
C THR A 79 0.56 -8.53 -8.87
N GLU A 80 0.58 -9.71 -9.50
CA GLU A 80 -0.60 -10.57 -9.63
C GLU A 80 -1.14 -10.97 -8.26
N ALA A 81 -0.28 -11.47 -7.38
CA ALA A 81 -0.67 -11.87 -6.03
C ALA A 81 -1.12 -10.67 -5.18
N LEU A 82 -0.50 -9.50 -5.37
CA LEU A 82 -0.91 -8.27 -4.70
C LEU A 82 -2.31 -7.84 -5.14
N LEU A 83 -2.60 -7.86 -6.45
CA LEU A 83 -3.92 -7.55 -6.99
C LEU A 83 -4.98 -8.51 -6.44
N ALA A 84 -4.71 -9.81 -6.44
CA ALA A 84 -5.61 -10.81 -5.86
C ALA A 84 -5.90 -10.53 -4.37
N GLY A 85 -4.85 -10.22 -3.59
CA GLY A 85 -4.98 -9.84 -2.19
C GLY A 85 -5.76 -8.54 -1.99
N LEU A 86 -5.55 -7.54 -2.85
CA LEU A 86 -6.28 -6.27 -2.82
C LEU A 86 -7.76 -6.46 -3.13
N TYR A 87 -8.11 -7.28 -4.13
CA TYR A 87 -9.50 -7.62 -4.44
C TYR A 87 -10.19 -8.31 -3.24
N ALA A 88 -9.53 -9.29 -2.63
CA ALA A 88 -10.06 -9.97 -1.45
C ALA A 88 -10.22 -9.02 -0.25
N LEU A 89 -9.27 -8.11 -0.05
CA LEU A 89 -9.25 -7.14 1.04
C LEU A 89 -10.33 -6.05 0.86
N ALA A 90 -10.49 -5.53 -0.35
CA ALA A 90 -11.41 -4.46 -0.68
C ALA A 90 -12.86 -4.91 -0.55
N ARG A 91 -13.17 -6.14 -0.97
CA ARG A 91 -14.55 -6.65 -1.06
C ARG A 91 -15.42 -5.71 -1.91
N THR A 92 -16.22 -4.86 -1.26
CA THR A 92 -17.10 -3.86 -1.89
C THR A 92 -16.59 -2.43 -1.72
N ALA A 93 -15.44 -2.24 -1.07
CA ALA A 93 -14.82 -0.94 -0.89
C ALA A 93 -14.05 -0.54 -2.15
N LEU A 94 -13.98 0.77 -2.40
CA LEU A 94 -13.11 1.32 -3.42
C LEU A 94 -11.64 1.10 -3.03
N ILE A 95 -10.76 1.01 -4.02
CA ILE A 95 -9.33 1.16 -3.82
C ILE A 95 -8.96 2.50 -4.47
N ASP A 96 -8.55 3.46 -3.67
CA ASP A 96 -8.31 4.84 -4.10
C ASP A 96 -6.88 5.24 -3.72
N PHE A 97 -6.01 5.21 -4.73
CA PHE A 97 -4.61 5.62 -4.60
C PHE A 97 -4.41 7.13 -4.71
N GLY A 98 -5.46 7.89 -5.05
CA GLY A 98 -5.34 9.31 -5.35
C GLY A 98 -4.43 9.56 -6.55
N GLU A 99 -3.63 10.62 -6.49
CA GLU A 99 -2.64 10.95 -7.53
C GLU A 99 -1.40 10.05 -7.39
N VAL A 100 -1.01 9.45 -8.50
CA VAL A 100 0.18 8.60 -8.59
C VAL A 100 1.20 9.23 -9.54
N ARG A 101 2.49 9.10 -9.21
CA ARG A 101 3.56 9.63 -10.05
C ARG A 101 3.84 8.74 -11.26
N PRO A 102 4.45 9.28 -12.34
CA PRO A 102 5.03 8.46 -13.39
C PRO A 102 6.04 7.44 -12.82
N GLY A 103 5.90 6.18 -13.22
CA GLY A 103 6.74 5.07 -12.73
C GLY A 103 6.34 4.53 -11.35
N ALA A 104 5.16 4.90 -10.84
CA ALA A 104 4.49 4.16 -9.80
C ALA A 104 4.12 2.74 -10.29
N CYS A 105 3.92 1.83 -9.34
CA CYS A 105 3.49 0.47 -9.59
C CYS A 105 1.98 0.39 -9.91
N VAL A 106 1.18 1.30 -9.35
CA VAL A 106 -0.26 1.46 -9.65
C VAL A 106 -0.50 2.44 -10.79
#